data_AF-A0A3B3DPH0-F1
#
_entry.id   AF-A0A3B3DPH0-F1
#
_cell.length_a   1.000
_cell.length_b   1.000
_cell.length_c   1.000
_cell.angle_alpha   90.00
_cell.angle_beta   90.00
_cell.angle_gamma   90.00
#
_symmetry.space_group_name_H-M   'P 1'
#
loop_
_entity.id
_entity.type
_entity.pdbx_description
1 polymer ?
#
loop_
_entity_poly.entity_id
_entity_poly.type
_entity_poly.pdbx_seq_one_letter_code
_entity_poly.pdbx_strand_id
1 'polypeptide(L)'
;MFKDVLVRFALGTARVYRHVSRSPWQQTPAASRVTVRSFTAVKDEVPPPFDSSLLEILVCPLSKKPLRYNPDTNELINEELGIAYPIIDGIPNMIPQDARLIGKDEPQTPAQ
;
A
#
# COMPACT_ATOMS: atom_id res chain seq x y z
N MET A 1 -26.27 45.03 50.66
CA MET A 1 -26.56 43.74 50.03
C MET A 1 -25.31 43.37 49.24
N PHE A 2 -24.35 42.60 49.73
CA PHE A 2 -24.43 41.24 50.25
C PHE A 2 -23.27 41.05 51.24
N LYS A 3 -23.59 40.97 52.53
CA LYS A 3 -22.63 40.73 53.61
C LYS A 3 -22.96 39.39 54.26
N ASP A 4 -23.10 38.29 53.52
CA ASP A 4 -23.60 37.03 54.12
C ASP A 4 -23.19 35.73 53.38
N VAL A 5 -21.94 35.60 52.93
CA VAL A 5 -21.38 34.28 52.57
C VAL A 5 -19.93 34.15 53.03
N LEU A 6 -19.68 34.53 54.28
CA LEU A 6 -18.60 33.93 55.05
C LEU A 6 -19.19 32.74 55.81
N VAL A 7 -18.39 31.69 56.04
CA VAL A 7 -18.69 30.52 56.89
C VAL A 7 -19.34 29.33 56.19
N ARG A 8 -18.63 28.66 55.26
CA ARG A 8 -18.80 27.20 54.97
C ARG A 8 -17.58 26.51 54.33
N PHE A 9 -16.37 27.08 54.43
CA PHE A 9 -15.16 26.51 53.80
C PHE A 9 -14.08 26.13 54.83
N ALA A 10 -14.49 25.43 55.88
CA ALA A 10 -13.57 24.88 56.88
C ALA A 10 -13.85 23.39 57.08
N LEU A 11 -12.76 22.62 57.14
CA LEU A 11 -12.60 21.17 57.34
C LEU A 11 -12.72 20.29 56.08
N GLY A 12 -11.58 19.68 55.72
CA GLY A 12 -11.55 18.54 54.80
C GLY A 12 -10.19 18.16 54.24
N THR A 13 -9.07 18.51 54.88
CA THR A 13 -7.75 18.02 54.47
C THR A 13 -7.58 16.57 54.89
N ALA A 14 -8.03 15.62 54.06
CA ALA A 14 -7.64 14.22 54.14
C ALA A 14 -6.87 13.85 52.88
N ARG A 15 -5.56 14.17 52.89
CA ARG A 15 -4.60 13.76 51.86
C ARG A 15 -4.38 12.26 52.00
N VAL A 16 -5.14 11.46 51.24
CA VAL A 16 -4.91 10.02 51.14
C VAL A 16 -3.55 9.81 50.46
N TYR A 17 -2.52 9.56 51.26
CA TYR A 17 -1.19 9.20 50.78
C TYR A 17 -1.24 7.74 50.32
N ARG A 18 -1.52 7.51 49.04
CA ARG A 18 -1.35 6.19 48.42
C ARG A 18 0.14 5.88 48.33
N HIS A 19 0.61 5.02 49.23
CA HIS A 19 1.92 4.41 49.18
C HIS A 19 1.99 3.43 48.00
N VAL A 20 2.48 3.90 46.85
CA VAL A 20 2.85 3.01 45.73
C VAL A 20 4.23 2.43 46.03
N SER A 21 4.25 1.17 46.45
CA SER A 21 5.46 0.34 46.52
C SER A 21 6.07 0.24 45.11
N ARG A 22 7.18 0.93 44.87
CA ARG A 22 8.03 0.72 43.69
C ARG A 22 8.81 -0.57 43.91
N SER A 23 8.32 -1.68 43.36
CA SER A 23 9.16 -2.86 43.19
C SER A 23 10.34 -2.52 42.27
N PRO A 24 11.57 -2.94 42.60
CA PRO A 24 12.70 -2.77 41.69
C PRO A 24 12.44 -3.65 40.46
N TRP A 25 12.31 -3.01 39.30
CA TRP A 25 12.30 -3.69 38.01
C TRP A 25 13.66 -4.37 37.81
N GLN A 26 13.75 -5.64 38.21
CA GLN A 26 14.81 -6.52 37.81
C GLN A 26 14.24 -7.54 36.83
N GLN A 27 14.51 -7.30 35.56
CA GLN A 27 14.68 -8.33 34.52
C GLN A 27 15.28 -7.63 33.30
N THR A 28 16.61 -7.56 33.25
CA THR A 28 17.33 -7.32 32.00
C THR A 28 17.23 -8.58 31.15
N PRO A 29 16.56 -8.58 29.99
CA PRO A 29 16.61 -9.72 29.10
C PRO A 29 18.05 -9.86 28.60
N ALA A 30 18.62 -11.05 28.71
CA ALA A 30 19.87 -11.39 28.04
C ALA A 30 19.72 -11.05 26.55
N ALA A 31 20.67 -10.29 26.00
CA ALA A 31 20.67 -9.91 24.60
C ALA A 31 20.81 -11.15 23.72
N SER A 32 19.67 -11.74 23.36
CA SER A 32 19.59 -12.74 22.30
C SER A 32 20.10 -12.05 21.04
N ARG A 33 21.31 -12.41 20.61
CA ARG A 33 21.92 -11.87 19.41
C ARG A 33 21.13 -12.40 18.21
N VAL A 34 20.10 -11.67 17.81
CA VAL A 34 19.28 -12.01 16.65
C VAL A 34 20.17 -11.88 15.43
N THR A 35 20.45 -13.00 14.77
CA THR A 35 21.11 -12.98 13.46
C THR A 35 20.08 -12.49 12.45
N VAL A 36 20.17 -11.21 12.09
CA VAL A 36 19.34 -10.63 11.03
C VAL A 36 19.73 -11.32 9.73
N ARG A 37 18.75 -11.90 9.03
CA ARG A 37 18.96 -12.40 7.67
C ARG A 37 19.28 -11.19 6.79
N SER A 38 20.45 -11.19 6.15
CA SER A 38 20.81 -10.15 5.19
C SER A 38 19.85 -10.19 4.01
N PHE A 39 19.21 -9.07 3.71
CA PHE A 39 18.29 -8.92 2.58
C PHE A 39 19.02 -8.81 1.22
N THR A 40 20.36 -8.85 1.20
CA THR A 40 21.16 -8.56 0.02
C THR A 40 21.50 -9.75 -0.86
N ALA A 41 20.84 -10.91 -0.68
CA ALA A 41 20.95 -12.01 -1.63
C ALA A 41 20.06 -11.74 -2.84
N VAL A 42 20.33 -10.65 -3.57
CA VAL A 42 19.72 -10.41 -4.87
C VAL A 42 20.53 -11.26 -5.85
N LYS A 43 19.92 -12.37 -6.26
CA LYS A 43 20.44 -13.21 -7.34
C LYS A 43 20.39 -12.32 -8.59
N ASP A 44 21.53 -12.09 -9.24
CA ASP A 44 21.64 -11.36 -10.51
C ASP A 44 20.86 -12.11 -11.60
N GLU A 45 19.53 -11.99 -11.61
CA GLU A 45 18.67 -12.61 -12.59
C GLU A 45 17.97 -11.52 -13.39
N VAL A 46 18.19 -11.58 -14.71
CA VAL A 46 17.45 -10.79 -15.69
C VAL A 46 15.96 -10.97 -15.39
N PRO A 47 15.17 -9.89 -15.25
CA PRO A 47 13.76 -9.99 -14.96
C PRO A 47 13.06 -10.92 -15.95
N PRO A 48 12.20 -11.84 -15.48
CA PRO A 48 11.53 -12.78 -16.37
C PRO A 48 10.65 -12.02 -17.37
N PRO A 49 10.59 -12.48 -18.63
CA PRO A 49 9.67 -11.89 -19.61
C PRO A 49 8.21 -12.10 -19.17
N PHE A 50 7.31 -11.23 -19.63
CA PHE A 50 5.88 -11.35 -19.34
C PHE A 50 5.28 -12.62 -19.96
N ASP A 51 4.47 -13.32 -19.18
CA ASP A 51 3.78 -14.53 -19.60
C ASP A 51 2.39 -14.21 -20.17
N SER A 52 2.20 -14.45 -21.47
CA SER A 52 0.94 -14.24 -22.18
C SER A 52 -0.20 -15.14 -21.68
N SER A 53 0.09 -16.28 -21.05
CA SER A 53 -0.95 -17.15 -20.47
C SER A 53 -1.74 -16.44 -19.35
N LEU A 54 -1.18 -15.39 -18.75
CA LEU A 54 -1.88 -14.58 -17.75
C LEU A 54 -3.04 -13.76 -18.33
N LEU A 55 -3.08 -13.55 -19.66
CA LEU A 55 -4.14 -12.77 -20.30
C LEU A 55 -5.53 -13.41 -20.15
N GLU A 56 -5.61 -14.70 -19.88
CA GLU A 56 -6.88 -15.41 -19.64
C GLU A 56 -7.58 -14.95 -18.36
N ILE A 57 -6.80 -14.51 -17.37
CA ILE A 57 -7.31 -14.07 -16.05
C ILE A 57 -7.20 -12.55 -15.86
N LEU A 58 -6.38 -11.88 -16.67
CA LEU A 58 -6.01 -10.48 -16.47
C LEU A 58 -6.95 -9.55 -17.25
N VAL A 59 -7.48 -8.54 -16.55
CA VAL A 59 -8.44 -7.58 -17.11
C VAL A 59 -8.03 -6.14 -16.80
N CYS A 60 -8.54 -5.20 -17.59
CA CYS A 60 -8.35 -3.77 -17.37
C CYS A 60 -8.95 -3.32 -16.02
N PRO A 61 -8.23 -2.53 -15.19
CA PRO A 61 -8.73 -2.07 -13.89
C PRO A 61 -9.91 -1.10 -14.04
N LEU A 62 -9.99 -0.39 -15.16
CA LEU A 62 -11.05 0.58 -15.45
C LEU A 62 -12.28 -0.05 -16.10
N SER A 63 -12.10 -0.73 -17.24
CA SER A 63 -13.22 -1.28 -18.03
C SER A 63 -13.61 -2.71 -17.67
N LYS A 64 -12.78 -3.43 -16.91
CA LYS A 64 -12.95 -4.87 -16.59
C LYS A 64 -12.96 -5.79 -17.82
N LYS A 65 -12.47 -5.29 -18.95
CA LYS A 65 -12.38 -6.02 -20.23
C LYS A 65 -11.03 -6.71 -20.37
N PRO A 66 -10.94 -7.75 -21.23
CA PRO A 66 -9.66 -8.36 -21.57
C PRO A 66 -8.68 -7.33 -22.16
N LEU A 67 -7.39 -7.61 -22.00
CA LEU A 67 -6.30 -6.80 -22.54
C LEU A 67 -5.58 -7.56 -23.65
N ARG A 68 -5.01 -6.83 -24.60
CA ARG A 68 -4.13 -7.37 -25.64
C ARG A 68 -2.69 -7.08 -25.30
N TYR A 69 -1.84 -8.10 -25.24
CA TYR A 69 -0.41 -7.90 -25.07
C TYR A 69 0.25 -7.48 -26.39
N ASN A 70 1.11 -6.48 -26.34
CA ASN A 70 1.97 -6.08 -27.43
C ASN A 70 3.44 -6.39 -27.08
N PRO A 71 4.07 -7.40 -27.71
CA PRO A 71 5.45 -7.77 -27.42
C PRO A 71 6.47 -6.75 -27.93
N ASP A 72 6.12 -5.94 -28.94
CA ASP A 72 7.05 -4.95 -29.53
C ASP A 72 7.28 -3.78 -28.57
N THR A 73 6.23 -3.34 -27.88
CA THR A 73 6.30 -2.24 -26.90
C THR A 73 6.31 -2.70 -25.45
N ASN A 74 6.13 -4.00 -25.20
CA ASN A 74 5.97 -4.60 -23.88
C ASN A 74 4.85 -3.92 -23.06
N GLU A 75 3.67 -3.78 -23.67
CA GLU A 75 2.51 -3.08 -23.11
C GLU A 75 1.25 -3.94 -23.16
N LEU A 76 0.31 -3.70 -22.24
CA LEU A 76 -1.03 -4.27 -22.22
C LEU A 76 -2.04 -3.23 -22.71
N ILE A 77 -2.64 -3.49 -23.86
CA ILE A 77 -3.49 -2.55 -24.59
C ILE A 77 -4.96 -2.83 -24.25
N ASN A 78 -5.68 -1.76 -23.92
CA ASN A 78 -7.13 -1.75 -23.91
C ASN A 78 -7.65 -0.97 -25.12
N GLU A 79 -8.23 -1.67 -26.09
CA GLU A 79 -8.71 -1.09 -27.35
C GLU A 79 -9.98 -0.23 -27.15
N GLU A 80 -10.83 -0.58 -26.19
CA GLU A 80 -12.05 0.18 -25.90
C GLU A 80 -11.73 1.61 -25.41
N LEU A 81 -10.77 1.74 -24.49
CA LEU A 81 -10.36 3.02 -23.91
C LEU A 81 -9.22 3.70 -24.69
N GLY A 82 -8.51 2.96 -25.56
CA GLY A 82 -7.34 3.50 -26.27
C GLY A 82 -6.17 3.80 -25.33
N ILE A 83 -5.92 2.92 -24.36
CA ILE A 83 -4.83 3.07 -23.38
C ILE A 83 -3.94 1.83 -23.34
N ALA A 84 -2.67 2.03 -22.99
CA ALA A 84 -1.66 1.00 -22.78
C ALA A 84 -1.10 1.07 -21.35
N TYR A 85 -1.04 -0.07 -20.68
CA TYR A 85 -0.32 -0.23 -19.42
C TYR A 85 1.09 -0.78 -19.70
N PRO A 86 2.17 -0.14 -19.24
CA PRO A 86 3.53 -0.64 -19.45
C PRO A 86 3.82 -1.86 -18.57
N ILE A 87 4.65 -2.77 -19.06
CA ILE A 87 5.21 -3.88 -18.28
C ILE A 87 6.66 -3.54 -17.94
N ILE A 88 6.98 -3.54 -16.64
CA ILE A 88 8.30 -3.19 -16.10
C ILE A 88 8.81 -4.40 -15.32
N ASP A 89 9.98 -4.92 -15.68
CA ASP A 89 10.57 -6.11 -15.05
C ASP A 89 9.66 -7.35 -15.06
N GLY A 90 8.87 -7.52 -16.12
CA GLY A 90 7.87 -8.58 -16.25
C GLY A 90 6.59 -8.36 -15.43
N ILE A 91 6.49 -7.25 -14.70
CA ILE A 91 5.35 -6.91 -13.84
C ILE A 91 4.48 -5.85 -14.54
N PRO A 92 3.20 -6.13 -14.79
CA PRO A 92 2.27 -5.13 -15.33
C PRO A 92 2.05 -3.95 -14.38
N ASN A 93 2.34 -2.73 -14.81
CA ASN A 93 1.98 -1.52 -14.08
C ASN A 93 0.52 -1.13 -14.40
N MET A 94 -0.42 -1.65 -13.61
CA MET A 94 -1.86 -1.46 -13.78
C MET A 94 -2.40 -0.20 -13.06
N ILE A 95 -1.57 0.85 -12.92
CA ILE A 95 -1.99 2.13 -12.33
C ILE A 95 -2.66 2.98 -13.43
N PRO A 96 -3.94 3.40 -13.26
CA PRO A 96 -4.66 4.17 -14.29
C PRO A 96 -3.98 5.46 -14.73
N GLN A 97 -3.25 6.12 -13.83
CA GLN A 97 -2.52 7.36 -14.09
C GLN A 97 -1.25 7.16 -14.93
N ASP A 98 -0.65 5.96 -14.86
CA ASP A 98 0.55 5.61 -15.61
C ASP A 98 0.22 5.03 -16.99
N ALA A 99 -1.07 4.80 -17.27
CA ALA A 99 -1.53 4.32 -18.56
C ALA A 99 -1.24 5.35 -19.65
N ARG A 100 -0.57 4.92 -20.72
CA ARG A 100 -0.27 5.75 -21.88
C ARG A 100 -1.46 5.77 -22.84
N LEU A 101 -1.78 6.94 -23.39
CA LEU A 101 -2.77 7.05 -24.45
C LEU A 101 -2.20 6.51 -25.75
N ILE A 102 -2.92 5.59 -26.38
CA ILE A 102 -2.64 5.11 -27.73
C ILE A 102 -3.68 5.77 -28.60
N GLY A 103 -3.26 6.67 -29.49
CA GLY A 103 -4.19 7.32 -30.42
C GLY A 103 -5.03 6.26 -31.11
N LYS A 104 -6.36 6.37 -31.01
CA LYS A 104 -7.27 5.56 -31.81
C LYS A 104 -7.16 6.05 -33.25
N ASP A 105 -6.26 5.49 -34.03
CA ASP A 105 -6.36 5.59 -35.49
C ASP A 105 -7.56 4.73 -35.91
N GLU A 106 -8.67 5.43 -36.10
CA GLU A 106 -9.99 5.05 -36.61
C GLU A 106 -10.64 3.73 -36.15
N PRO A 107 -11.97 3.75 -35.93
CA PRO A 107 -12.73 2.53 -35.77
C PRO A 107 -12.61 1.70 -37.05
N GLN A 108 -12.08 0.47 -36.92
CA GLN A 108 -12.29 -0.57 -37.92
C GLN A 108 -13.79 -0.77 -38.07
N THR A 109 -14.38 -0.07 -39.04
CA THR A 109 -15.75 -0.31 -39.48
C THR A 109 -15.76 -1.73 -40.04
N PRO A 110 -16.52 -2.68 -39.47
CA PRO A 110 -16.75 -3.94 -40.14
C PRO A 110 -17.53 -3.59 -41.41
N ALA A 111 -16.83 -3.55 -42.54
CA ALA A 111 -17.46 -3.46 -43.84
C ALA A 111 -18.18 -4.79 -44.08
N GLN A 112 -19.44 -4.88 -43.65
CA GLN A 112 -20.42 -5.87 -44.12
C GLN A 112 -21.81 -5.24 -44.16
#